data_AF-A0AAU9WM59-F1
#
_entry.id   AF-A0AAU9WM59-F1
#
_cell.length_a   1.000
_cell.length_b   1.000
_cell.length_c   1.000
_cell.angle_alpha   90.00
_cell.angle_beta   90.00
_cell.angle_gamma   90.00
#
_symmetry.space_group_name_H-M   'P 1'
#
loop_
_entity.id
_entity.type
_entity.pdbx_description
1 polymer ?
#
loop_
_entity_poly.entity_id
_entity_poly.type
_entity_poly.pdbx_seq_one_letter_code
_entity_poly.pdbx_strand_id
1 'polypeptide(L)'
;MVMICVTALRYPKAAYSEVDSSPAITMLLLPLLSFFPSLLKLMCAMQNSALYRYPTGTVSFSNFERDPFYYLWAEKLSSSMVKDQLDCTFLCVREPNCYSFNMAAYPDSKGVCLCELLATDKYRETEKFHANATFHHYRARSPCESFPCKNGGVCVPKYEKNSYHCDCQPGFDGTHCKREGNRTCSDIKRFYPRTLSDSYVIDPDGEGGEKPFKVFCDMTKKGGIGVTVLSHDSESRMLVDGFDVRGSYSRNVTYNEASLIQLASLTASSAHCEQFIKYECYHSILLFNGGMYGWWVSRDDEKMKYWGGVDSAPFKCACGWNNTCADTSYGCNCDKNDWKWREDSGLLTNKSKLPVIQMRFGDTGRLSGGDEKGYHTLGKLECYGLIY
;
A
#
# COMPACT_ATOMS: atom_id res chain seq x y z
N MET A 1 -24.54 -16.98 -37.13
CA MET A 1 -24.52 -18.36 -36.59
C MET A 1 -23.63 -18.33 -35.35
N VAL A 2 -24.23 -18.30 -34.16
CA VAL A 2 -23.49 -18.17 -32.89
C VAL A 2 -23.10 -19.58 -32.46
N MET A 3 -21.81 -19.89 -32.42
CA MET A 3 -21.31 -21.18 -31.94
C MET A 3 -21.00 -21.03 -30.44
N ILE A 4 -21.82 -21.65 -29.59
CA ILE A 4 -21.63 -21.66 -28.13
C ILE A 4 -21.29 -23.09 -27.72
N CYS A 5 -20.09 -23.30 -27.18
CA CYS A 5 -19.59 -24.62 -26.82
C CYS A 5 -19.90 -24.88 -25.33
N VAL A 6 -20.90 -25.70 -25.01
CA VAL A 6 -21.18 -26.12 -23.62
C VAL A 6 -20.55 -27.49 -23.40
N THR A 7 -19.41 -27.57 -22.70
CA THR A 7 -18.80 -28.85 -22.34
C THR A 7 -19.40 -29.38 -21.05
N ALA A 8 -20.46 -30.19 -21.17
CA ALA A 8 -20.94 -31.03 -20.08
C ALA A 8 -20.03 -32.26 -19.94
N LEU A 9 -18.97 -32.17 -19.12
CA LEU A 9 -18.14 -33.33 -18.79
C LEU A 9 -18.87 -34.20 -17.75
N ARG A 10 -19.61 -35.21 -18.22
CA ARG A 10 -19.89 -36.42 -17.43
C ARG A 10 -18.65 -37.29 -17.46
N TYR A 11 -18.03 -37.54 -16.32
CA TYR A 11 -16.96 -38.54 -16.19
C TYR A 11 -17.55 -39.96 -16.19
N PRO A 12 -17.09 -40.88 -17.06
CA PRO A 12 -17.10 -42.30 -16.77
C PRO A 12 -15.74 -42.73 -16.18
N LYS A 13 -15.79 -43.62 -15.19
CA LYS A 13 -14.64 -44.31 -14.60
C LYS A 13 -13.98 -45.26 -15.61
N ALA A 14 -12.65 -45.25 -15.60
CA ALA A 14 -11.68 -46.34 -15.79
C ALA A 14 -11.79 -47.31 -16.99
N ALA A 15 -10.71 -47.44 -17.78
CA ALA A 15 -9.91 -48.67 -17.92
C ALA A 15 -8.75 -48.52 -18.94
N TYR A 16 -7.56 -48.95 -18.51
CA TYR A 16 -6.39 -49.51 -19.23
C TYR A 16 -6.30 -49.45 -20.78
N SER A 17 -5.15 -48.98 -21.30
CA SER A 17 -4.03 -49.83 -21.75
C SER A 17 -2.97 -49.02 -22.52
N GLU A 18 -1.69 -49.40 -22.33
CA GLU A 18 -0.52 -48.91 -23.06
C GLU A 18 -0.50 -49.46 -24.49
N VAL A 19 -0.18 -48.64 -25.50
CA VAL A 19 0.48 -49.09 -26.74
C VAL A 19 1.46 -48.03 -27.25
N ASP A 20 2.73 -48.41 -27.08
CA ASP A 20 3.92 -48.30 -27.93
C ASP A 20 4.11 -47.21 -29.01
N SER A 21 5.37 -46.78 -29.05
CA SER A 21 6.04 -45.78 -29.85
C SER A 21 6.48 -46.26 -31.25
N SER A 22 6.23 -45.47 -32.31
CA SER A 22 7.21 -45.22 -33.39
C SER A 22 6.79 -44.08 -34.34
N PRO A 23 7.73 -43.32 -34.95
CA PRO A 23 7.49 -42.06 -35.62
C PRO A 23 7.44 -42.23 -37.15
N ALA A 24 6.24 -42.33 -37.71
CA ALA A 24 6.07 -42.17 -39.15
C ALA A 24 4.62 -41.76 -39.41
N ILE A 25 4.37 -40.45 -39.47
CA ILE A 25 3.40 -39.73 -40.33
C ILE A 25 3.62 -38.24 -39.99
N THR A 26 4.81 -37.73 -40.32
CA THR A 26 5.06 -36.30 -40.51
C THR A 26 5.30 -36.11 -41.99
N MET A 27 4.22 -35.93 -42.74
CA MET A 27 4.13 -35.14 -43.96
C MET A 27 2.83 -35.54 -44.66
N LEU A 28 1.78 -34.75 -44.45
CA LEU A 28 0.67 -34.45 -45.39
C LEU A 28 -0.58 -33.92 -44.65
N LEU A 29 -0.43 -32.98 -43.71
CA LEU A 29 -1.56 -32.16 -43.22
C LEU A 29 -1.06 -30.77 -42.76
N LEU A 30 -0.42 -30.02 -43.65
CA LEU A 30 -0.12 -28.58 -43.46
C LEU A 30 -0.27 -27.90 -44.83
N PRO A 31 -1.52 -27.51 -45.17
CA PRO A 31 -1.88 -26.11 -44.97
C PRO A 31 -3.33 -25.96 -44.47
N LEU A 32 -3.57 -26.25 -43.19
CA LEU A 32 -4.79 -25.84 -42.48
C LEU A 32 -4.51 -25.04 -41.19
N LEU A 33 -3.23 -24.92 -40.80
CA LEU A 33 -2.81 -24.19 -39.60
C LEU A 33 -2.44 -22.71 -39.86
N SER A 34 -2.48 -22.25 -41.11
CA SER A 34 -2.25 -20.84 -41.47
C SER A 34 -3.52 -19.96 -41.39
N PHE A 35 -4.69 -20.53 -41.05
CA PHE A 35 -5.96 -19.79 -41.08
C PHE A 35 -6.56 -19.41 -39.72
N PHE A 36 -5.96 -19.76 -38.58
CA PHE A 36 -6.66 -19.58 -37.30
C PHE A 36 -5.82 -19.19 -36.06
N PRO A 37 -4.97 -18.14 -36.13
CA PRO A 37 -4.42 -17.54 -34.89
C PRO A 37 -5.54 -17.10 -33.92
N SER A 38 -6.72 -16.76 -34.45
CA SER A 38 -7.93 -16.41 -33.70
C SER A 38 -8.57 -17.60 -32.97
N LEU A 39 -8.61 -18.79 -33.59
CA LEU A 39 -9.20 -19.99 -32.97
C LEU A 39 -8.28 -20.54 -31.87
N LEU A 40 -6.96 -20.50 -32.07
CA LEU A 40 -5.99 -20.92 -31.04
C LEU A 40 -6.04 -19.99 -29.81
N LYS A 41 -6.16 -18.68 -30.02
CA LYS A 41 -6.39 -17.69 -28.94
C LYS A 41 -7.71 -17.96 -28.21
N LEU A 42 -8.77 -18.27 -28.96
CA LEU A 42 -10.08 -18.60 -28.39
C LEU A 42 -10.04 -19.90 -27.58
N MET A 43 -9.43 -20.97 -28.10
CA MET A 43 -9.27 -22.24 -27.38
C MET A 43 -8.44 -22.07 -26.09
N CYS A 44 -7.37 -21.28 -26.14
CA CYS A 44 -6.55 -20.95 -24.96
C CYS A 44 -7.32 -20.09 -23.94
N ALA A 45 -8.13 -19.13 -24.41
CA ALA A 45 -8.99 -18.33 -23.54
C ALA A 45 -10.10 -19.17 -22.88
N MET A 46 -10.70 -20.13 -23.60
CA MET A 46 -11.73 -21.03 -23.06
C MET A 46 -11.17 -22.04 -22.05
N GLN A 47 -9.89 -22.41 -22.13
CA GLN A 47 -9.24 -23.26 -21.12
C GLN A 47 -8.89 -22.51 -19.82
N ASN A 48 -8.77 -21.18 -19.87
CA ASN A 48 -8.26 -20.36 -18.77
C ASN A 48 -9.30 -19.37 -18.18
N SER A 49 -10.57 -19.51 -18.55
CA SER A 49 -11.65 -18.63 -18.08
C SER A 49 -12.85 -19.46 -17.63
N ALA A 50 -13.47 -19.08 -16.51
CA ALA A 50 -14.71 -19.70 -16.06
C ALA A 50 -15.96 -19.06 -16.69
N LEU A 51 -15.86 -17.77 -17.03
CA LEU A 51 -16.83 -17.01 -17.81
C LEU A 51 -16.05 -16.11 -18.75
N TYR A 52 -16.27 -16.28 -20.05
CA TYR A 52 -15.58 -15.55 -21.10
C TYR A 52 -16.59 -14.90 -22.04
N ARG A 53 -16.42 -13.60 -22.27
CA ARG A 53 -17.20 -12.82 -23.21
C ARG A 53 -16.25 -12.19 -24.23
N TYR A 54 -16.38 -12.53 -25.50
CA TYR A 54 -15.55 -11.90 -26.53
C TYR A 54 -16.08 -10.48 -26.84
N PRO A 55 -15.23 -9.45 -26.92
CA PRO A 55 -15.66 -8.05 -27.10
C PRO A 55 -16.53 -7.77 -28.33
N THR A 56 -16.40 -8.58 -29.38
CA THR A 56 -17.16 -8.44 -30.64
C THR A 56 -18.42 -9.31 -30.71
N GLY A 57 -18.78 -10.01 -29.62
CA GLY A 57 -20.06 -10.72 -29.46
C GLY A 57 -20.19 -12.08 -30.20
N THR A 58 -19.15 -12.55 -30.88
CA THR A 58 -19.22 -13.74 -31.75
C THR A 58 -19.09 -15.08 -31.02
N VAL A 59 -18.40 -15.12 -29.88
CA VAL A 59 -18.24 -16.32 -29.04
C VAL A 59 -18.21 -15.93 -27.56
N SER A 60 -19.03 -16.59 -26.74
CA SER A 60 -18.99 -16.46 -25.29
C SER A 60 -19.15 -17.85 -24.67
N PHE A 61 -18.51 -18.08 -23.54
CA PHE A 61 -18.47 -19.39 -22.87
C PHE A 61 -18.64 -19.23 -21.35
N SER A 62 -19.31 -20.18 -20.73
CA SER A 62 -19.36 -20.28 -19.27
C SER A 62 -19.43 -21.73 -18.82
N ASN A 63 -18.91 -22.00 -17.63
CA ASN A 63 -19.12 -23.25 -16.91
C ASN A 63 -19.75 -22.96 -15.55
N PHE A 64 -21.08 -22.92 -15.53
CA PHE A 64 -21.85 -22.68 -14.30
C PHE A 64 -22.03 -23.97 -13.50
N GLU A 65 -21.63 -23.94 -12.23
CA GLU A 65 -21.89 -24.99 -11.25
C GLU A 65 -23.18 -24.68 -10.48
N ARG A 66 -23.93 -25.73 -10.17
CA ARG A 66 -25.19 -25.65 -9.42
C ARG A 66 -24.95 -25.82 -7.93
N ASP A 67 -25.41 -24.86 -7.15
CA ASP A 67 -25.60 -24.97 -5.71
C ASP A 67 -27.10 -25.29 -5.44
N PRO A 68 -27.46 -26.57 -5.19
CA PRO A 68 -28.84 -27.01 -5.11
C PRO A 68 -29.53 -26.52 -3.83
N PHE A 69 -30.76 -26.04 -3.96
CA PHE A 69 -31.59 -25.53 -2.86
C PHE A 69 -30.95 -24.34 -2.11
N TYR A 70 -30.35 -23.43 -2.87
CA TYR A 70 -29.80 -22.16 -2.39
C TYR A 70 -30.31 -21.01 -3.24
N TYR A 71 -30.35 -19.83 -2.64
CA TYR A 71 -30.75 -18.57 -3.27
C TYR A 71 -29.82 -17.44 -2.82
N LEU A 72 -29.40 -16.61 -3.77
CA LEU A 72 -28.66 -15.39 -3.50
C LEU A 72 -29.62 -14.20 -3.49
N TRP A 73 -29.83 -13.58 -2.32
CA TRP A 73 -30.72 -12.43 -2.12
C TRP A 73 -30.07 -11.12 -2.55
N ALA A 74 -29.74 -11.00 -3.84
CA ALA A 74 -29.13 -9.82 -4.45
C ALA A 74 -30.08 -9.10 -5.41
N GLU A 75 -29.73 -7.86 -5.77
CA GLU A 75 -30.46 -7.10 -6.79
C GLU A 75 -30.41 -7.83 -8.14
N LYS A 76 -31.58 -7.95 -8.76
CA LYS A 76 -31.77 -8.70 -10.00
C LYS A 76 -31.53 -7.76 -11.18
N LEU A 77 -30.61 -8.14 -12.07
CA LEU A 77 -30.42 -7.46 -13.34
C LEU A 77 -31.66 -7.61 -14.23
N SER A 78 -32.20 -8.85 -14.27
CA SER A 78 -33.38 -9.19 -15.04
C SER A 78 -34.00 -10.48 -14.51
N SER A 79 -35.27 -10.71 -14.84
CA SER A 79 -35.99 -11.95 -14.53
C SER A 79 -36.76 -12.43 -15.76
N SER A 80 -36.74 -13.73 -16.02
CA SER A 80 -37.34 -14.32 -17.23
C SER A 80 -37.81 -15.74 -16.97
N MET A 81 -38.87 -16.18 -17.65
CA MET A 81 -39.31 -17.57 -17.62
C MET A 81 -38.56 -18.36 -18.70
N VAL A 82 -37.96 -19.50 -18.34
CA VAL A 82 -37.10 -20.31 -19.22
C VAL A 82 -37.51 -21.78 -19.17
N LYS A 83 -37.19 -22.56 -20.21
CA LYS A 83 -37.54 -24.00 -20.22
C LYS A 83 -36.60 -24.84 -19.37
N ASP A 84 -35.32 -24.48 -19.38
CA ASP A 84 -34.28 -25.24 -18.69
C ASP A 84 -33.10 -24.35 -18.25
N GLN A 85 -32.10 -24.99 -17.63
CA GLN A 85 -30.89 -24.33 -17.14
C GLN A 85 -30.05 -23.72 -18.28
N LEU A 86 -30.04 -24.33 -19.47
CA LEU A 86 -29.24 -23.85 -20.59
C LEU A 86 -29.78 -22.51 -21.08
N ASP A 87 -31.10 -22.38 -21.19
CA ASP A 87 -31.76 -21.12 -21.54
C ASP A 87 -31.37 -19.98 -20.59
N CYS A 88 -31.42 -20.21 -19.26
CA CYS A 88 -31.00 -19.20 -18.27
C CYS A 88 -29.50 -18.89 -18.36
N THR A 89 -28.68 -19.92 -18.61
CA THR A 89 -27.24 -19.76 -18.81
C THR A 89 -26.95 -18.85 -20.01
N PHE A 90 -27.67 -19.03 -21.13
CA PHE A 90 -27.50 -18.18 -22.31
C PHE A 90 -27.89 -16.72 -22.04
N LEU A 91 -28.94 -16.49 -21.26
CA LEU A 91 -29.32 -15.14 -20.84
C LEU A 91 -28.20 -14.48 -20.02
N CYS A 92 -27.63 -15.19 -19.04
CA CYS A 92 -26.53 -14.66 -18.23
C CYS A 92 -25.26 -14.39 -19.05
N VAL A 93 -24.88 -15.30 -19.95
CA VAL A 93 -23.68 -15.14 -20.78
C VAL A 93 -23.79 -13.91 -21.70
N ARG A 94 -24.99 -13.61 -22.21
CA ARG A 94 -25.27 -12.45 -23.08
C ARG A 94 -25.34 -11.14 -22.32
N GLU A 95 -25.74 -11.16 -21.06
CA GLU A 95 -25.77 -9.99 -20.19
C GLU A 95 -24.34 -9.68 -19.69
N PRO A 96 -23.71 -8.56 -20.10
CA PRO A 96 -22.33 -8.26 -19.74
C PRO A 96 -22.06 -8.22 -18.24
N ASN A 97 -23.06 -7.79 -17.46
CA ASN A 97 -22.91 -7.64 -16.01
C ASN A 97 -23.28 -8.90 -15.22
N CYS A 98 -23.78 -9.97 -15.86
CA CYS A 98 -24.23 -11.15 -15.13
C CYS A 98 -23.04 -12.02 -14.71
N TYR A 99 -22.95 -12.37 -13.43
CA TYR A 99 -21.92 -13.29 -12.92
C TYR A 99 -22.48 -14.59 -12.33
N SER A 100 -23.76 -14.57 -11.93
CA SER A 100 -24.48 -15.71 -11.40
C SER A 100 -25.98 -15.55 -11.64
N PHE A 101 -26.77 -16.59 -11.37
CA PHE A 101 -28.22 -16.52 -11.46
C PHE A 101 -28.91 -17.45 -10.47
N ASN A 102 -30.12 -17.07 -10.03
CA ASN A 102 -31.04 -17.95 -9.33
C ASN A 102 -32.01 -18.55 -10.36
N MET A 103 -32.41 -19.81 -10.17
CA MET A 103 -33.43 -20.45 -11.00
C MET A 103 -34.38 -21.29 -10.15
N ALA A 104 -35.68 -21.22 -10.41
CA ALA A 104 -36.67 -22.00 -9.70
C ALA A 104 -36.35 -23.51 -9.82
N ALA A 105 -36.38 -24.22 -8.69
CA ALA A 105 -36.09 -25.64 -8.59
C ALA A 105 -37.15 -26.50 -9.29
N TYR A 106 -38.37 -25.97 -9.40
CA TYR A 106 -39.52 -26.65 -10.00
C TYR A 106 -40.16 -25.75 -11.05
N PRO A 107 -40.60 -26.32 -12.20
CA PRO A 107 -41.31 -25.58 -13.21
C PRO A 107 -42.73 -25.21 -12.74
N ASP A 108 -43.28 -24.16 -13.34
CA ASP A 108 -44.67 -23.75 -13.15
C ASP A 108 -45.65 -24.65 -13.92
N SER A 109 -46.93 -24.30 -13.93
CA SER A 109 -47.98 -25.04 -14.64
C SER A 109 -47.81 -25.07 -16.16
N LYS A 110 -46.96 -24.21 -16.73
CA LYS A 110 -46.62 -24.17 -18.16
C LYS A 110 -45.31 -24.90 -18.47
N GLY A 111 -44.69 -25.54 -17.48
CA GLY A 111 -43.43 -26.26 -17.65
C GLY A 111 -42.20 -25.37 -17.75
N VAL A 112 -42.27 -24.12 -17.27
CA VAL A 112 -41.14 -23.16 -17.31
C VAL A 112 -40.72 -22.74 -15.90
N CYS A 113 -39.43 -22.47 -15.72
CA CYS A 113 -38.86 -22.02 -14.45
C CYS A 113 -38.55 -20.53 -14.49
N LEU A 114 -38.72 -19.84 -13.36
CA LEU A 114 -38.24 -18.46 -13.19
C LEU A 114 -36.71 -18.46 -13.12
N CYS A 115 -36.06 -17.62 -13.93
CA CYS A 115 -34.62 -17.37 -13.98
C CYS A 115 -34.36 -15.91 -13.61
N GLU A 116 -33.42 -15.65 -12.71
CA GLU A 116 -33.10 -14.32 -12.20
C GLU A 116 -31.59 -14.07 -12.32
N LEU A 117 -31.20 -13.13 -13.17
CA LEU A 117 -29.79 -12.80 -13.45
C LEU A 117 -29.23 -11.85 -12.39
N LEU A 118 -28.00 -12.05 -11.96
CA LEU A 118 -27.39 -11.30 -10.86
C LEU A 118 -26.04 -10.68 -11.25
N ALA A 119 -25.82 -9.44 -10.82
CA ALA A 119 -24.58 -8.69 -11.02
C ALA A 119 -23.48 -9.00 -9.98
N THR A 120 -23.68 -10.05 -9.19
CA THR A 120 -22.81 -10.46 -8.10
C THR A 120 -22.84 -11.99 -7.99
N ASP A 121 -22.20 -12.54 -6.96
CA ASP A 121 -22.07 -13.98 -6.75
C ASP A 121 -22.00 -14.30 -5.25
N LYS A 122 -22.01 -15.61 -4.94
CA LYS A 122 -21.94 -16.10 -3.55
C LYS A 122 -20.66 -15.73 -2.81
N TYR A 123 -19.56 -15.36 -3.51
CA TYR A 123 -18.27 -15.05 -2.87
C TYR A 123 -18.19 -13.60 -2.42
N ARG A 124 -18.83 -12.68 -3.15
CA ARG A 124 -18.96 -11.27 -2.78
C ARG A 124 -20.05 -11.03 -1.74
N GLU A 125 -21.17 -11.77 -1.83
CA GLU A 125 -22.38 -11.53 -1.03
C GLU A 125 -22.69 -12.76 -0.16
N THR A 126 -21.68 -13.25 0.56
CA THR A 126 -21.75 -14.47 1.39
C THR A 126 -22.88 -14.43 2.41
N GLU A 127 -23.11 -13.29 3.03
CA GLU A 127 -24.18 -13.10 4.02
C GLU A 127 -25.60 -13.13 3.43
N LYS A 128 -25.75 -12.95 2.11
CA LYS A 128 -27.05 -12.97 1.42
C LYS A 128 -27.31 -14.32 0.74
N PHE A 129 -26.41 -15.28 0.90
CA PHE A 129 -26.49 -16.59 0.28
C PHE A 129 -27.02 -17.63 1.27
N HIS A 130 -28.26 -18.07 1.08
CA HIS A 130 -28.95 -18.91 2.05
C HIS A 130 -29.66 -20.10 1.40
N ALA A 131 -29.90 -21.14 2.21
CA ALA A 131 -30.72 -22.27 1.81
C ALA A 131 -32.13 -21.80 1.41
N ASN A 132 -32.67 -22.40 0.36
CA ASN A 132 -33.97 -22.07 -0.19
C ASN A 132 -34.59 -23.30 -0.86
N ALA A 133 -35.77 -23.70 -0.42
CA ALA A 133 -36.42 -24.92 -0.89
C ALA A 133 -36.97 -24.83 -2.33
N THR A 134 -37.11 -23.62 -2.89
CA THR A 134 -37.79 -23.38 -4.17
C THR A 134 -36.86 -22.92 -5.28
N PHE A 135 -35.57 -22.68 -5.01
CA PHE A 135 -34.59 -22.23 -5.99
C PHE A 135 -33.28 -23.02 -5.96
N HIS A 136 -32.55 -22.95 -7.05
CA HIS A 136 -31.15 -23.34 -7.17
C HIS A 136 -30.35 -22.10 -7.55
N HIS A 137 -29.13 -22.00 -7.04
CA HIS A 137 -28.21 -20.94 -7.45
C HIS A 137 -27.16 -21.52 -8.39
N TYR A 138 -26.76 -20.74 -9.40
CA TYR A 138 -25.76 -21.14 -10.39
C TYR A 138 -24.66 -20.09 -10.45
N ARG A 139 -23.42 -20.52 -10.26
CA ARG A 139 -22.23 -19.66 -10.21
C ARG A 139 -21.17 -20.10 -11.20
N ALA A 140 -20.41 -19.16 -11.75
CA ALA A 140 -19.21 -19.52 -12.49
C ALA A 140 -18.14 -20.05 -11.53
N ARG A 141 -17.37 -21.05 -11.97
CA ARG A 141 -16.28 -21.63 -11.16
C ARG A 141 -15.23 -20.56 -10.83
N SER A 142 -14.66 -20.59 -9.63
CA SER A 142 -13.65 -19.63 -9.20
C SER A 142 -12.66 -20.26 -8.22
N PRO A 143 -11.38 -19.84 -8.21
CA PRO A 143 -10.45 -20.19 -7.14
C PRO A 143 -10.92 -19.77 -5.73
N CYS A 144 -11.89 -18.84 -5.64
CA CYS A 144 -12.53 -18.44 -4.38
C CYS A 144 -13.21 -19.59 -3.63
N GLU A 145 -13.52 -20.72 -4.28
CA GLU A 145 -14.09 -21.90 -3.62
C GLU A 145 -13.14 -22.49 -2.55
N SER A 146 -11.84 -22.22 -2.66
CA SER A 146 -10.84 -22.66 -1.66
C SER A 146 -10.76 -21.78 -0.41
N PHE A 147 -11.59 -20.75 -0.30
CA PHE A 147 -11.56 -19.72 0.76
C PHE A 147 -10.13 -19.16 0.98
N PRO A 148 -9.51 -18.60 -0.08
CA PRO A 148 -8.11 -18.20 -0.02
C PRO A 148 -7.88 -16.98 0.88
N CYS A 149 -8.84 -16.06 0.93
CA CYS A 149 -8.79 -14.84 1.75
C CYS A 149 -8.97 -15.19 3.23
N LYS A 150 -8.08 -14.67 4.09
CA LYS A 150 -8.08 -14.88 5.54
C LYS A 150 -8.60 -13.65 6.26
N ASN A 151 -8.79 -13.80 7.58
CA ASN A 151 -9.19 -12.74 8.49
C ASN A 151 -10.44 -11.97 8.03
N GLY A 152 -11.44 -12.70 7.52
CA GLY A 152 -12.73 -12.14 7.07
C GLY A 152 -12.68 -11.43 5.72
N GLY A 153 -11.56 -11.46 4.98
CA GLY A 153 -11.45 -10.84 3.66
C GLY A 153 -12.43 -11.42 2.64
N VAL A 154 -12.98 -10.56 1.79
CA VAL A 154 -13.95 -10.94 0.75
C VAL A 154 -13.18 -11.40 -0.49
N CYS A 155 -13.48 -12.60 -0.98
CA CYS A 155 -12.86 -13.12 -2.20
C CYS A 155 -13.60 -12.60 -3.42
N VAL A 156 -12.89 -11.89 -4.30
CA VAL A 156 -13.45 -11.30 -5.50
C VAL A 156 -12.93 -12.02 -6.75
N PRO A 157 -13.78 -12.82 -7.42
CA PRO A 157 -13.42 -13.54 -8.63
C PRO A 157 -13.11 -12.61 -9.81
N LYS A 158 -12.16 -13.04 -10.65
CA LYS A 158 -11.86 -12.48 -11.97
C LYS A 158 -12.06 -13.59 -13.00
N TYR A 159 -13.30 -13.77 -13.43
CA TYR A 159 -13.75 -14.96 -14.16
C TYR A 159 -13.11 -15.10 -15.55
N GLU A 160 -12.72 -14.00 -16.20
CA GLU A 160 -12.08 -13.98 -17.52
C GLU A 160 -10.61 -14.44 -17.49
N LYS A 161 -10.03 -14.51 -16.29
CA LYS A 161 -8.64 -14.95 -16.08
C LYS A 161 -8.55 -16.17 -15.17
N ASN A 162 -9.71 -16.71 -14.76
CA ASN A 162 -9.81 -17.75 -13.73
C ASN A 162 -8.92 -17.46 -12.51
N SER A 163 -8.94 -16.20 -12.05
CA SER A 163 -8.12 -15.71 -10.94
C SER A 163 -9.00 -14.99 -9.93
N TYR A 164 -8.40 -14.42 -8.88
CA TYR A 164 -9.11 -13.66 -7.86
C TYR A 164 -8.22 -12.58 -7.27
N HIS A 165 -8.82 -11.73 -6.46
CA HIS A 165 -8.13 -10.93 -5.46
C HIS A 165 -8.93 -10.97 -4.16
N CYS A 166 -8.29 -10.63 -3.06
CA CYS A 166 -8.95 -10.51 -1.78
C CYS A 166 -9.14 -9.02 -1.46
N ASP A 167 -10.38 -8.63 -1.21
CA ASP A 167 -10.70 -7.36 -0.58
C ASP A 167 -10.54 -7.57 0.93
N CYS A 168 -9.42 -7.11 1.47
CA CYS A 168 -9.09 -7.35 2.87
C CYS A 168 -9.97 -6.55 3.82
N GLN A 169 -10.32 -7.18 4.94
CA GLN A 169 -10.93 -6.44 6.02
C GLN A 169 -9.93 -5.42 6.57
N PRO A 170 -10.42 -4.26 7.04
CA PRO A 170 -9.82 -3.55 8.15
C PRO A 170 -8.63 -4.23 8.87
N GLY A 171 -7.43 -3.67 8.70
CA GLY A 171 -6.26 -3.98 9.54
C GLY A 171 -5.48 -5.19 9.06
N PHE A 172 -5.98 -5.83 8.01
CA PHE A 172 -5.30 -6.91 7.33
C PHE A 172 -4.85 -6.53 5.92
N ASP A 173 -3.71 -7.07 5.50
CA ASP A 173 -3.12 -6.84 4.19
C ASP A 173 -2.44 -8.13 3.67
N GLY A 174 -1.89 -8.05 2.45
CA GLY A 174 -1.31 -9.14 1.69
C GLY A 174 -2.30 -9.73 0.69
N THR A 175 -1.78 -10.53 -0.24
CA THR A 175 -2.56 -11.18 -1.32
C THR A 175 -3.71 -12.06 -0.83
N HIS A 176 -3.64 -12.51 0.43
CA HIS A 176 -4.63 -13.34 1.09
C HIS A 176 -5.13 -12.75 2.41
N CYS A 177 -4.88 -11.46 2.69
CA CYS A 177 -5.32 -10.79 3.92
C CYS A 177 -4.87 -11.50 5.20
N LYS A 178 -3.67 -12.10 5.16
CA LYS A 178 -3.12 -12.88 6.27
C LYS A 178 -2.36 -12.03 7.28
N ARG A 179 -1.82 -10.88 6.86
CA ARG A 179 -0.97 -10.02 7.71
C ARG A 179 -1.84 -9.02 8.45
N GLU A 180 -1.51 -8.73 9.71
CA GLU A 180 -1.98 -7.55 10.45
C GLU A 180 -1.01 -6.39 10.20
N GLY A 181 -1.47 -5.23 9.72
CA GLY A 181 -0.60 -4.05 9.58
C GLY A 181 -1.01 -3.10 8.45
N ASN A 182 -1.37 -1.88 8.82
CA ASN A 182 -1.39 -0.74 7.89
C ASN A 182 0.04 -0.18 7.79
N ARG A 183 0.49 0.20 6.59
CA ARG A 183 1.90 0.59 6.32
C ARG A 183 2.38 1.78 7.15
N THR A 184 1.51 2.77 7.37
CA THR A 184 1.81 3.97 8.16
C THR A 184 0.59 4.40 8.99
N CYS A 185 0.76 5.35 9.91
CA CYS A 185 -0.37 5.97 10.61
C CYS A 185 -1.37 6.66 9.66
N SER A 186 -0.89 7.18 8.52
CA SER A 186 -1.77 7.79 7.53
C SER A 186 -2.63 6.75 6.81
N ASP A 187 -2.09 5.55 6.57
CA ASP A 187 -2.88 4.42 6.07
C ASP A 187 -3.94 4.01 7.09
N ILE A 188 -3.55 3.85 8.37
CA ILE A 188 -4.50 3.56 9.45
C ILE A 188 -5.64 4.57 9.44
N LYS A 189 -5.34 5.87 9.42
CA LYS A 189 -6.37 6.90 9.50
C LYS A 189 -7.27 6.95 8.26
N ARG A 190 -6.72 6.70 7.07
CA ARG A 190 -7.48 6.64 5.81
C ARG A 190 -8.50 5.51 5.82
N PHE A 191 -8.08 4.29 6.18
CA PHE A 191 -8.97 3.14 6.24
C PHE A 191 -9.92 3.21 7.44
N TYR A 192 -9.52 3.92 8.50
CA TYR A 192 -10.27 4.04 9.74
C TYR A 192 -10.38 5.48 10.23
N PRO A 193 -11.33 6.26 9.67
CA PRO A 193 -11.45 7.67 9.99
C PRO A 193 -11.75 7.96 11.47
N ARG A 194 -12.33 7.01 12.20
CA ARG A 194 -12.69 7.15 13.62
C ARG A 194 -11.58 6.74 14.59
N THR A 195 -10.44 6.26 14.09
CA THR A 195 -9.31 5.85 14.94
C THR A 195 -8.77 7.04 15.73
N LEU A 196 -8.47 6.78 17.00
CA LEU A 196 -7.98 7.75 17.99
C LEU A 196 -6.45 7.75 18.04
N SER A 197 -5.87 8.82 18.60
CA SER A 197 -4.42 8.87 18.81
C SER A 197 -4.00 7.87 19.88
N ASP A 198 -3.08 6.98 19.54
CA ASP A 198 -2.51 5.96 20.43
C ASP A 198 -1.26 5.36 19.77
N SER A 199 -0.65 4.37 20.41
CA SER A 199 0.44 3.60 19.84
C SER A 199 -0.07 2.46 18.96
N TYR A 200 0.46 2.35 17.75
CA TYR A 200 0.11 1.32 16.78
C TYR A 200 1.36 0.62 16.28
N VAL A 201 1.20 -0.62 15.81
CA VAL A 201 2.24 -1.33 15.08
C VAL A 201 2.07 -1.03 13.59
N ILE A 202 3.15 -0.60 12.94
CA ILE A 202 3.18 -0.33 11.50
C ILE A 202 4.26 -1.17 10.81
N ASP A 203 4.09 -1.38 9.51
CA ASP A 203 4.99 -2.15 8.65
C ASP A 203 5.21 -1.41 7.31
N PRO A 204 6.10 -0.40 7.27
CA PRO A 204 6.23 0.51 6.12
C PRO A 204 6.82 -0.11 4.86
N ASP A 205 7.70 -1.10 4.99
CA ASP A 205 8.34 -1.84 3.89
C ASP A 205 7.58 -3.10 3.48
N GLY A 206 6.76 -3.65 4.36
CA GLY A 206 5.86 -4.75 4.02
C GLY A 206 6.55 -6.11 3.99
N GLU A 207 5.91 -7.08 3.32
CA GLU A 207 6.30 -8.48 3.40
C GLU A 207 7.71 -8.75 2.86
N GLY A 208 8.52 -9.46 3.65
CA GLY A 208 9.90 -9.80 3.33
C GLY A 208 10.94 -8.74 3.70
N GLY A 209 10.49 -7.60 4.25
CA GLY A 209 11.34 -6.54 4.80
C GLY A 209 11.72 -6.75 6.26
N GLU A 210 11.94 -5.64 6.96
CA GLU A 210 12.17 -5.60 8.40
C GLU A 210 10.92 -6.01 9.19
N LYS A 211 11.10 -6.30 10.47
CA LYS A 211 9.95 -6.61 11.33
C LYS A 211 9.05 -5.37 11.52
N PRO A 212 7.73 -5.53 11.69
CA PRO A 212 6.87 -4.42 12.10
C PRO A 212 7.33 -3.82 13.44
N PHE A 213 7.09 -2.53 13.64
CA PHE A 213 7.51 -1.81 14.84
C PHE A 213 6.43 -0.86 15.36
N LYS A 214 6.53 -0.52 16.64
CA LYS A 214 5.55 0.30 17.34
C LYS A 214 5.89 1.78 17.21
N VAL A 215 4.87 2.58 16.96
CA VAL A 215 4.94 4.03 16.82
C VAL A 215 3.76 4.68 17.52
N PHE A 216 3.87 5.96 17.88
CA PHE A 216 2.72 6.75 18.26
C PHE A 216 2.08 7.34 17.00
N CYS A 217 0.79 7.09 16.78
CA CYS A 217 0.01 7.73 15.73
C CYS A 217 -0.82 8.86 16.33
N ASP A 218 -0.52 10.10 15.93
CA ASP A 218 -1.38 11.24 16.22
C ASP A 218 -2.44 11.37 15.13
N MET A 219 -3.65 10.87 15.43
CA MET A 219 -4.79 10.86 14.51
C MET A 219 -5.53 12.20 14.43
N THR A 220 -5.07 13.21 15.16
CA THR A 220 -5.68 14.55 15.22
C THR A 220 -4.86 15.60 14.47
N LYS A 221 -3.54 15.41 14.37
CA LYS A 221 -2.63 16.33 13.69
C LYS A 221 -2.88 16.46 12.19
N LYS A 222 -2.44 17.61 11.65
CA LYS A 222 -2.42 17.94 10.21
C LYS A 222 -3.77 17.71 9.51
N GLY A 223 -4.87 18.11 10.16
CA GLY A 223 -6.22 17.92 9.63
C GLY A 223 -6.76 16.50 9.81
N GLY A 224 -6.22 15.74 10.77
CA GLY A 224 -6.67 14.38 11.08
C GLY A 224 -6.23 13.35 10.05
N ILE A 225 -5.08 13.55 9.40
CA ILE A 225 -4.54 12.62 8.39
C ILE A 225 -3.80 11.42 8.99
N GLY A 226 -3.56 11.39 10.30
CA GLY A 226 -2.79 10.33 10.96
C GLY A 226 -1.29 10.52 10.78
N VAL A 227 -0.64 11.16 11.75
CA VAL A 227 0.79 11.45 11.74
C VAL A 227 1.53 10.38 12.54
N THR A 228 2.56 9.78 11.94
CA THR A 228 3.50 8.90 12.63
C THR A 228 4.49 9.76 13.40
N VAL A 229 4.58 9.59 14.72
CA VAL A 229 5.43 10.39 15.61
C VAL A 229 6.44 9.47 16.30
N LEU A 230 7.73 9.74 16.09
CA LEU A 230 8.85 8.96 16.63
C LEU A 230 9.69 9.80 17.58
N SER A 231 9.79 9.32 18.81
CA SER A 231 10.57 9.94 19.89
C SER A 231 12.00 9.41 19.93
N HIS A 232 12.92 10.18 20.49
CA HIS A 232 14.33 9.83 20.61
C HIS A 232 14.96 10.36 21.92
N ASP A 233 16.19 9.93 22.20
CA ASP A 233 16.91 10.21 23.45
C ASP A 233 17.52 11.62 23.57
N SER A 234 17.20 12.54 22.66
CA SER A 234 17.88 13.85 22.54
C SER A 234 16.91 15.02 22.36
N GLU A 235 15.69 14.89 22.88
CA GLU A 235 14.63 15.90 22.76
C GLU A 235 14.78 17.08 23.73
N SER A 236 15.53 16.91 24.82
CA SER A 236 15.79 17.97 25.80
C SER A 236 16.77 19.01 25.25
N ARG A 237 16.67 20.25 25.73
CA ARG A 237 17.68 21.29 25.49
C ARG A 237 19.01 20.90 26.15
N MET A 238 20.06 20.70 25.37
CA MET A 238 21.38 20.24 25.86
C MET A 238 22.44 21.33 25.73
N LEU A 239 23.26 21.50 26.78
CA LEU A 239 24.37 22.44 26.80
C LEU A 239 25.54 21.95 25.94
N VAL A 240 26.17 22.89 25.24
CA VAL A 240 27.44 22.75 24.54
C VAL A 240 28.40 23.78 25.14
N ASP A 241 29.43 23.30 25.83
CA ASP A 241 30.41 24.13 26.55
C ASP A 241 31.75 23.40 26.63
N GLY A 242 32.86 24.10 26.41
CA GLY A 242 34.22 23.54 26.43
C GLY A 242 34.66 22.77 25.18
N PHE A 243 34.05 23.04 24.02
CA PHE A 243 34.36 22.43 22.73
C PHE A 243 34.87 23.46 21.71
N ASP A 244 36.13 23.89 21.83
CA ASP A 244 36.69 24.95 20.96
C ASP A 244 36.85 24.48 19.50
N VAL A 245 37.24 23.21 19.31
CA VAL A 245 37.49 22.66 17.97
C VAL A 245 36.16 22.47 17.22
N ARG A 246 36.13 22.85 15.93
CA ARG A 246 34.96 22.72 15.04
C ARG A 246 34.35 21.32 15.10
N GLY A 247 33.08 21.24 15.52
CA GLY A 247 32.35 19.98 15.62
C GLY A 247 32.92 18.97 16.60
N SER A 248 33.74 19.38 17.58
CA SER A 248 34.29 18.48 18.60
C SER A 248 33.26 18.01 19.61
N TYR A 249 32.20 18.79 19.85
CA TYR A 249 31.00 18.28 20.50
C TYR A 249 30.30 17.30 19.55
N SER A 250 29.86 16.16 20.08
CA SER A 250 29.06 15.19 19.34
C SER A 250 27.96 14.61 20.22
N ARG A 251 26.72 14.62 19.70
CA ARG A 251 25.58 13.93 20.30
C ARG A 251 24.94 13.01 19.27
N ASN A 252 25.11 11.70 19.44
CA ASN A 252 24.38 10.69 18.66
C ASN A 252 22.91 10.71 19.05
N VAL A 253 22.01 10.37 18.13
CA VAL A 253 20.57 10.32 18.37
C VAL A 253 20.10 8.89 18.19
N THR A 254 19.45 8.36 19.22
CA THR A 254 18.86 7.01 19.21
C THR A 254 17.34 7.14 19.25
N TYR A 255 16.68 6.62 18.22
CA TYR A 255 15.23 6.58 18.13
C TYR A 255 14.70 5.36 18.88
N ASN A 256 13.67 5.58 19.70
CA ASN A 256 13.10 4.52 20.51
C ASN A 256 12.31 3.55 19.63
N GLU A 257 12.44 2.24 19.90
CA GLU A 257 11.59 1.18 19.32
C GLU A 257 11.66 1.01 17.79
N ALA A 258 12.61 1.66 17.09
CA ALA A 258 12.80 1.54 15.64
C ALA A 258 14.29 1.55 15.22
N SER A 259 14.66 0.68 14.28
CA SER A 259 15.98 0.64 13.65
C SER A 259 16.12 1.71 12.55
N LEU A 260 17.35 2.10 12.20
CA LEU A 260 17.56 3.03 11.08
C LEU A 260 17.00 2.52 9.75
N ILE A 261 17.00 1.20 9.54
CA ILE A 261 16.42 0.57 8.34
C ILE A 261 14.90 0.76 8.34
N GLN A 262 14.22 0.50 9.47
CA GLN A 262 12.79 0.73 9.63
C GLN A 262 12.41 2.21 9.43
N LEU A 263 13.24 3.13 9.94
CA LEU A 263 13.04 4.57 9.75
C LEU A 263 13.25 5.01 8.29
N ALA A 264 14.23 4.42 7.59
CA ALA A 264 14.41 4.64 6.16
C ALA A 264 13.17 4.18 5.39
N SER A 265 12.63 3.00 5.67
CA SER A 265 11.38 2.49 5.09
C SER A 265 10.19 3.41 5.39
N LEU A 266 10.03 3.88 6.63
CA LEU A 266 8.97 4.82 6.99
C LEU A 266 9.04 6.12 6.19
N THR A 267 10.22 6.74 6.10
CA THR A 267 10.39 7.99 5.34
C THR A 267 10.18 7.79 3.84
N ALA A 268 10.55 6.61 3.32
CA ALA A 268 10.30 6.25 1.93
C ALA A 268 8.80 6.10 1.66
N SER A 269 8.05 5.49 2.58
CA SER A 269 6.61 5.20 2.47
C SER A 269 5.67 6.35 2.87
N SER A 270 6.18 7.45 3.43
CA SER A 270 5.38 8.63 3.82
C SER A 270 5.53 9.77 2.81
N ALA A 271 4.44 10.47 2.46
CA ALA A 271 4.51 11.59 1.50
C ALA A 271 5.43 12.72 1.99
N HIS A 272 5.37 13.02 3.28
CA HIS A 272 6.17 14.03 3.94
C HIS A 272 6.79 13.47 5.22
N CYS A 273 7.99 13.94 5.54
CA CYS A 273 8.57 13.81 6.87
C CYS A 273 9.23 15.14 7.24
N GLU A 274 9.10 15.51 8.51
CA GLU A 274 9.70 16.71 9.06
C GLU A 274 10.32 16.44 10.43
N GLN A 275 11.37 17.18 10.76
CA GLN A 275 12.00 17.15 12.07
C GLN A 275 12.47 18.55 12.45
N PHE A 276 12.09 19.02 13.63
CA PHE A 276 12.51 20.33 14.12
C PHE A 276 13.95 20.28 14.64
N ILE A 277 14.74 21.31 14.36
CA ILE A 277 16.10 21.47 14.89
C ILE A 277 16.33 22.92 15.31
N LYS A 278 17.07 23.12 16.41
CA LYS A 278 17.42 24.44 16.95
C LYS A 278 18.84 24.46 17.52
N TYR A 279 19.54 25.56 17.28
CA TYR A 279 20.76 25.93 17.98
C TYR A 279 20.63 27.35 18.55
N GLU A 280 20.91 27.48 19.84
CA GLU A 280 21.03 28.74 20.55
C GLU A 280 22.51 28.97 20.84
N CYS A 281 23.02 30.16 20.57
CA CYS A 281 24.46 30.44 20.61
C CYS A 281 24.75 31.75 21.36
N TYR A 282 25.86 31.75 22.09
CA TYR A 282 26.40 32.89 22.82
C TYR A 282 27.88 32.99 22.50
N HIS A 283 28.23 33.89 21.59
CA HIS A 283 29.57 33.99 21.00
C HIS A 283 30.06 32.63 20.48
N SER A 284 29.22 31.96 19.68
CA SER A 284 29.50 30.65 19.09
C SER A 284 28.97 30.60 17.65
N ILE A 285 29.84 30.19 16.72
CA ILE A 285 29.58 30.16 15.27
C ILE A 285 28.87 28.87 14.83
N LEU A 286 28.09 28.95 13.74
CA LEU A 286 27.44 27.78 13.10
C LEU A 286 27.99 27.46 11.69
N LEU A 287 27.78 28.34 10.70
CA LEU A 287 28.06 28.15 9.25
C LEU A 287 28.86 29.30 8.59
N PHE A 288 29.63 30.07 9.36
CA PHE A 288 30.35 31.28 8.92
C PHE A 288 31.25 31.11 7.68
N ASN A 289 30.99 31.92 6.63
CA ASN A 289 31.81 32.05 5.42
C ASN A 289 32.22 30.71 4.75
N GLY A 290 31.32 29.72 4.75
CA GLY A 290 31.59 28.40 4.18
C GLY A 290 32.32 27.44 5.14
N GLY A 291 32.72 27.92 6.32
CA GLY A 291 33.20 27.10 7.42
C GLY A 291 32.06 26.54 8.24
N MET A 292 32.14 25.26 8.62
CA MET A 292 31.11 24.60 9.42
C MET A 292 31.65 24.31 10.82
N TYR A 293 31.10 25.01 11.80
CA TYR A 293 31.41 24.88 13.22
C TYR A 293 30.39 23.98 13.92
N GLY A 294 29.13 24.02 13.47
CA GLY A 294 28.12 23.03 13.82
C GLY A 294 27.34 22.52 12.61
N TRP A 295 26.82 21.29 12.73
CA TRP A 295 26.04 20.62 11.70
C TRP A 295 25.26 19.43 12.27
N TRP A 296 24.27 18.96 11.52
CA TRP A 296 23.62 17.70 11.75
C TRP A 296 24.08 16.65 10.73
N VAL A 297 23.98 15.39 11.11
CA VAL A 297 24.35 14.23 10.27
C VAL A 297 23.08 13.49 9.87
N SER A 298 22.96 13.23 8.57
CA SER A 298 21.82 12.50 7.99
C SER A 298 21.85 11.02 8.33
N ARG A 299 20.73 10.33 8.14
CA ARG A 299 20.66 8.86 8.28
C ARG A 299 21.66 8.08 7.42
N ASP A 300 22.19 8.70 6.36
CA ASP A 300 23.16 8.11 5.44
C ASP A 300 24.60 8.50 5.81
N ASP A 301 24.82 8.97 7.04
CA ASP A 301 26.11 9.47 7.57
C ASP A 301 26.65 10.71 6.81
N GLU A 302 25.76 11.46 6.16
CA GLU A 302 26.16 12.67 5.43
C GLU A 302 26.19 13.89 6.36
N LYS A 303 27.30 14.62 6.32
CA LYS A 303 27.45 15.94 6.96
C LYS A 303 26.64 17.00 6.21
N MET A 304 25.56 17.47 6.81
CA MET A 304 24.62 18.38 6.18
C MET A 304 25.10 19.83 6.26
N LYS A 305 25.05 20.54 5.13
CA LYS A 305 25.61 21.89 4.96
C LYS A 305 24.61 23.01 5.16
N TYR A 306 23.42 22.73 5.66
CA TYR A 306 22.34 23.69 5.87
C TYR A 306 21.71 23.48 7.24
N TRP A 307 20.94 24.45 7.71
CA TRP A 307 20.23 24.37 8.99
C TRP A 307 18.70 24.38 8.83
N GLY A 308 17.99 24.29 9.96
CA GLY A 308 16.53 24.27 9.98
C GLY A 308 15.88 25.41 9.19
N GLY A 309 14.79 25.09 8.47
CA GLY A 309 14.00 26.02 7.68
C GLY A 309 14.53 26.30 6.27
N VAL A 310 15.59 25.62 5.83
CA VAL A 310 16.09 25.68 4.44
C VAL A 310 16.71 24.34 4.03
N ASP A 311 16.15 23.65 3.04
CA ASP A 311 16.51 22.24 2.76
C ASP A 311 17.72 22.03 1.84
N SER A 312 18.22 23.07 1.16
CA SER A 312 19.23 22.88 0.12
C SER A 312 20.14 24.07 -0.14
N ALA A 313 19.98 25.18 0.60
CA ALA A 313 20.88 26.32 0.48
C ALA A 313 22.11 26.09 1.39
N PRO A 314 23.29 25.81 0.83
CA PRO A 314 24.46 25.54 1.64
C PRO A 314 24.89 26.78 2.42
N PHE A 315 25.39 26.54 3.64
CA PHE A 315 25.89 27.54 4.58
C PHE A 315 24.86 28.61 4.95
N LYS A 316 23.57 28.24 4.94
CA LYS A 316 22.47 29.12 5.32
C LYS A 316 21.54 28.45 6.33
N CYS A 317 20.99 29.30 7.18
CA CYS A 317 19.84 29.04 8.03
C CYS A 317 18.60 29.73 7.44
N ALA A 318 17.41 29.50 8.02
CA ALA A 318 16.17 30.17 7.61
C ALA A 318 16.32 31.70 7.48
N CYS A 319 17.01 32.35 8.43
CA CYS A 319 17.20 33.80 8.38
C CYS A 319 18.07 34.26 7.21
N GLY A 320 19.10 33.47 6.84
CA GLY A 320 20.01 33.83 5.76
C GLY A 320 19.44 33.51 4.39
N TRP A 321 18.42 32.65 4.33
CA TRP A 321 17.57 32.48 3.15
C TRP A 321 16.60 33.65 2.98
N ASN A 322 15.98 34.10 4.08
CA ASN A 322 14.97 35.16 4.05
C ASN A 322 15.52 36.59 4.17
N ASN A 323 16.84 36.77 4.28
CA ASN A 323 17.51 38.06 4.57
C ASN A 323 17.01 38.73 5.85
N THR A 324 16.72 37.95 6.89
CA THR A 324 16.22 38.41 8.19
C THR A 324 17.20 38.16 9.34
N CYS A 325 18.43 37.71 9.06
CA CYS A 325 19.44 37.54 10.10
C CYS A 325 19.76 38.89 10.76
N ALA A 326 20.16 38.83 12.02
CA ALA A 326 20.52 40.03 12.79
C ALA A 326 21.73 40.81 12.22
N ASP A 327 22.52 40.16 11.37
CA ASP A 327 23.42 40.80 10.43
C ASP A 327 23.21 40.10 9.09
N THR A 328 22.74 40.87 8.10
CA THR A 328 22.35 40.34 6.79
C THR A 328 23.53 39.96 5.91
N SER A 329 24.77 40.25 6.35
CA SER A 329 25.98 39.76 5.68
C SER A 329 26.25 38.27 5.93
N TYR A 330 25.60 37.67 6.93
CA TYR A 330 25.82 36.27 7.32
C TYR A 330 24.67 35.32 6.94
N GLY A 331 24.99 34.03 6.89
CA GLY A 331 24.04 32.95 6.55
C GLY A 331 23.13 32.52 7.70
N CYS A 332 23.53 32.81 8.94
CA CYS A 332 22.83 32.43 10.16
C CYS A 332 22.95 33.54 11.22
N ASN A 333 22.04 33.57 12.20
CA ASN A 333 22.15 34.50 13.32
C ASN A 333 23.40 34.23 14.15
N CYS A 334 23.74 32.97 14.38
CA CYS A 334 24.91 32.56 15.17
C CYS A 334 26.25 32.97 14.54
N ASP A 335 26.30 33.12 13.22
CA ASP A 335 27.52 33.51 12.51
C ASP A 335 27.97 34.94 12.81
N LYS A 336 27.09 35.76 13.42
CA LYS A 336 27.48 37.08 13.93
C LYS A 336 28.52 37.02 15.05
N ASN A 337 28.56 35.91 15.78
CA ASN A 337 29.52 35.63 16.84
C ASN A 337 29.69 36.78 17.86
N ASP A 338 28.59 37.20 18.48
CA ASP A 338 28.62 38.26 19.50
C ASP A 338 28.17 37.76 20.87
N TRP A 339 28.45 38.56 21.91
CA TRP A 339 28.11 38.29 23.31
C TRP A 339 26.60 38.45 23.62
N LYS A 340 25.75 38.14 22.65
CA LYS A 340 24.28 38.14 22.77
C LYS A 340 23.77 36.76 22.41
N TRP A 341 22.81 36.26 23.19
CA TRP A 341 22.12 35.02 22.83
C TRP A 341 21.38 35.20 21.52
N ARG A 342 21.65 34.28 20.60
CA ARG A 342 21.01 34.18 19.28
C ARG A 342 20.50 32.78 19.05
N GLU A 343 19.64 32.64 18.05
CA GLU A 343 19.01 31.38 17.72
C GLU A 343 18.91 31.21 16.20
N ASP A 344 19.19 30.01 15.73
CA ASP A 344 18.81 29.52 14.41
C ASP A 344 18.01 28.22 14.57
N SER A 345 16.78 28.19 14.07
CA SER A 345 15.86 27.07 14.20
C SER A 345 14.98 26.89 12.98
N GLY A 346 14.38 25.71 12.85
CA GLY A 346 13.39 25.43 11.82
C GLY A 346 13.15 23.93 11.59
N LEU A 347 12.26 23.63 10.65
CA LEU A 347 12.01 22.27 10.20
C LEU A 347 13.03 21.85 9.15
N LEU A 348 13.55 20.65 9.29
CA LEU A 348 14.18 19.88 8.22
C LEU A 348 13.05 19.12 7.51
N THR A 349 12.91 19.27 6.20
CA THR A 349 11.79 18.67 5.43
C THR A 349 12.25 17.76 4.29
N ASN A 350 13.55 17.73 4.00
CA ASN A 350 14.12 16.77 3.06
C ASN A 350 14.10 15.34 3.65
N LYS A 351 12.98 14.63 3.44
CA LYS A 351 12.76 13.27 3.94
C LYS A 351 13.78 12.24 3.46
N SER A 352 14.52 12.51 2.39
CA SER A 352 15.59 11.62 1.92
C SER A 352 16.83 11.64 2.81
N LYS A 353 16.97 12.67 3.65
CA LYS A 353 18.11 12.86 4.57
C LYS A 353 17.74 12.66 6.03
N LEU A 354 16.45 12.72 6.36
CA LEU A 354 15.94 12.44 7.71
C LEU A 354 15.93 10.94 8.01
N PRO A 355 15.94 10.52 9.29
CA PRO A 355 16.12 11.35 10.49
C PRO A 355 17.53 11.92 10.70
N VAL A 356 17.65 12.87 11.63
CA VAL A 356 18.94 13.30 12.18
C VAL A 356 19.52 12.21 13.08
N ILE A 357 20.73 11.73 12.82
CA ILE A 357 21.38 10.67 13.64
C ILE A 357 22.50 11.19 14.54
N GLN A 358 23.01 12.40 14.29
CA GLN A 358 24.03 13.03 15.13
C GLN A 358 23.98 14.55 14.98
N MET A 359 24.27 15.27 16.06
CA MET A 359 24.50 16.71 16.06
C MET A 359 25.92 17.01 16.51
N ARG A 360 26.57 17.97 15.85
CA ARG A 360 27.94 18.39 16.14
C ARG A 360 28.03 19.90 16.26
N PHE A 361 28.85 20.36 17.19
CA PHE A 361 29.10 21.78 17.46
C PHE A 361 30.55 22.01 17.90
N GLY A 362 31.00 23.25 17.80
CA GLY A 362 32.32 23.71 18.25
C GLY A 362 32.25 25.21 18.53
N ASP A 363 33.40 25.88 18.68
CA ASP A 363 33.44 27.31 19.02
C ASP A 363 32.65 27.60 20.30
N THR A 364 32.94 26.81 21.33
CA THR A 364 32.39 26.95 22.67
C THR A 364 33.50 26.65 23.67
N GLY A 365 33.49 27.28 24.83
CA GLY A 365 34.55 27.16 25.81
C GLY A 365 35.09 28.51 26.23
N ARG A 366 36.16 28.47 27.02
CA ARG A 366 36.66 29.63 27.73
C ARG A 366 37.88 30.19 27.03
N LEU A 367 37.69 31.31 26.32
CA LEU A 367 38.77 32.09 25.75
C LEU A 367 39.04 33.33 26.61
N SER A 368 40.24 33.90 26.50
CA SER A 368 40.69 35.08 27.25
C SER A 368 39.83 36.32 26.93
N GLY A 369 38.63 36.40 27.50
CA GLY A 369 37.64 37.45 27.22
C GLY A 369 36.19 37.09 27.55
N GLY A 370 35.84 35.80 27.69
CA GLY A 370 34.49 35.36 28.05
C GLY A 370 34.31 33.84 27.94
N ASP A 371 33.08 33.37 28.13
CA ASP A 371 32.72 31.95 28.15
C ASP A 371 31.69 31.69 27.04
N GLU A 372 32.15 31.13 25.93
CA GLU A 372 31.38 30.86 24.72
C GLU A 372 30.54 29.60 24.92
N LYS A 373 29.24 29.66 24.66
CA LYS A 373 28.34 28.51 24.90
C LYS A 373 27.26 28.39 23.84
N GLY A 374 26.76 27.17 23.71
CA GLY A 374 25.60 26.88 22.89
C GLY A 374 24.61 25.97 23.60
N TYR A 375 23.39 25.91 23.06
CA TYR A 375 22.44 24.87 23.39
C TYR A 375 21.78 24.37 22.12
N HIS A 376 21.63 23.05 22.02
CA HIS A 376 20.88 22.46 20.91
C HIS A 376 19.60 21.80 21.39
N THR A 377 18.64 21.66 20.48
CA THR A 377 17.39 20.96 20.69
C THR A 377 16.97 20.30 19.39
N LEU A 378 16.58 19.03 19.45
CA LEU A 378 16.09 18.26 18.32
C LEU A 378 14.68 17.77 18.63
N GLY A 379 13.73 18.04 17.75
CA GLY A 379 12.36 17.58 17.87
C GLY A 379 12.17 16.17 17.34
N LYS A 380 11.01 15.59 17.65
CA LYS A 380 10.57 14.28 17.15
C LYS A 380 10.56 14.22 15.63
N LEU A 381 10.78 13.03 15.08
CA LEU A 381 10.53 12.76 13.66
C LEU A 381 9.02 12.59 13.45
N GLU A 382 8.44 13.40 12.57
CA GLU A 382 7.03 13.29 12.19
C GLU A 382 6.91 12.95 10.70
N CYS A 383 6.25 11.84 10.38
CA CYS A 383 6.04 11.37 9.00
C CYS A 383 4.56 11.15 8.72
N TYR A 384 4.06 11.63 7.58
CA TYR A 384 2.64 11.64 7.25
C TYR A 384 2.34 11.76 5.76
N GLY A 385 1.08 11.48 5.42
CA GLY A 385 0.55 11.56 4.06
C GLY A 385 0.82 10.31 3.24
N LEU A 386 -0.07 10.06 2.27
CA LEU A 386 -0.04 8.87 1.41
C LEU A 386 0.76 9.16 0.14
N ILE A 387 1.54 8.17 -0.32
CA ILE A 387 2.20 8.19 -1.62
C ILE A 387 1.27 7.49 -2.62
N TYR A 388 0.93 8.17 -3.71
CA TYR A 388 0.01 7.68 -4.76
C TYR A 388 0.76 7.14 -5.98
#